data_AF-A0A811ZLB8-F1
#
_entry.id   AF-A0A811ZLB8-F1
#
_cell.length_a   1.000
_cell.length_b   1.000
_cell.length_c   1.000
_cell.angle_alpha   90.00
_cell.angle_beta   90.00
_cell.angle_gamma   90.00
#
_symmetry.space_group_name_H-M   'P 1'
#
loop_
_entity.id
_entity.type
_entity.pdbx_description
1 polymer ?
#
loop_
_entity_poly.entity_id
_entity_poly.type
_entity_poly.pdbx_seq_one_letter_code
_entity_poly.pdbx_strand_id
1 'polypeptide(L)'
;MATGRSQTWSSLANRVGPPGERPESARRSWRSTSSSPTRWSAATARGSAPRPRCSCCWPPRSRTSRPCWWPSGATVSCSRPLRAQLPAAGCARARLPDLLSTALSTAGFWLKRSSYEEQPTVRFRHQVLFVALLGPERGGFLAWSTFPAFNRLQGDHLRVPLVSTREEDRNQDGKMDMLHFKLELPLQSTEHVLGVQLILTFSYQLHRMSTFVMQSMAFLQSSFAVPGSQLYVNGELRLQQKQPLSSGGLDVRYNVSVINGTSPFAYDYDLTHIVAAYQERNVTTILMDPHPIWLVGRAAEAPFVINAVIRYPVEVCTYLPGFWEMIKFAWIQYVSILLIFLWVFERIKRFVFQNQVVTTIPVAVMPQGETYKEHLS
;
A
#
# COMPACT_ATOMS: atom_id res chain seq x y z
N MET A 1 -46.64 13.04 54.92
CA MET A 1 -47.46 12.30 53.93
C MET A 1 -46.48 11.57 53.03
N ALA A 2 -46.20 10.29 53.27
CA ALA A 2 -46.96 9.11 52.82
C ALA A 2 -46.61 8.73 51.35
N THR A 3 -46.22 7.49 50.98
CA THR A 3 -46.02 6.24 51.76
C THR A 3 -45.33 5.15 50.90
N GLY A 4 -44.39 4.39 51.46
CA GLY A 4 -44.01 3.00 51.05
C GLY A 4 -43.39 2.79 49.65
N ARG A 5 -42.70 1.67 49.34
CA ARG A 5 -42.18 0.51 50.12
C ARG A 5 -40.92 0.02 49.36
N SER A 6 -39.78 -0.14 50.03
CA SER A 6 -39.28 -1.43 50.56
C SER A 6 -39.10 -2.56 49.53
N GLN A 7 -37.84 -2.94 49.27
CA GLN A 7 -37.39 -4.31 49.50
C GLN A 7 -35.87 -4.36 49.81
N THR A 8 -35.54 -4.94 50.95
CA THR A 8 -34.20 -5.24 51.46
C THR A 8 -33.86 -6.70 51.21
N TRP A 9 -32.59 -7.06 50.95
CA TRP A 9 -32.02 -8.31 51.49
C TRP A 9 -30.50 -8.18 51.78
N SER A 10 -30.19 -8.39 53.06
CA SER A 10 -28.93 -8.70 53.73
C SER A 10 -28.32 -10.06 53.27
N SER A 11 -27.08 -10.50 53.53
CA SER A 11 -25.84 -9.95 54.15
C SER A 11 -24.77 -11.08 54.31
N LEU A 12 -23.57 -10.75 54.83
CA LEU A 12 -22.53 -11.66 55.39
C LEU A 12 -21.80 -12.60 54.38
N ALA A 13 -20.54 -13.01 54.58
CA ALA A 13 -19.46 -12.56 55.50
C ALA A 13 -18.06 -13.05 55.07
N ASN A 14 -17.01 -12.37 55.55
CA ASN A 14 -15.61 -12.82 55.50
C ASN A 14 -15.35 -14.06 56.37
N ARG A 15 -14.37 -14.89 55.99
CA ARG A 15 -13.48 -15.62 56.93
C ARG A 15 -12.11 -15.89 56.31
N VAL A 16 -11.08 -15.89 57.16
CA VAL A 16 -9.65 -16.10 56.86
C VAL A 16 -9.15 -17.26 57.73
N GLY A 17 -8.23 -18.12 57.23
CA GLY A 17 -7.51 -19.10 58.05
C GLY A 17 -6.97 -20.34 57.30
N PRO A 18 -5.65 -20.61 57.29
CA PRO A 18 -4.99 -21.84 56.78
C PRO A 18 -4.50 -22.72 57.97
N PRO A 19 -3.54 -23.68 57.85
CA PRO A 19 -2.99 -24.47 56.73
C PRO A 19 -3.12 -26.01 56.94
N GLY A 20 -2.64 -26.87 56.01
CA GLY A 20 -2.54 -28.33 56.27
C GLY A 20 -2.12 -29.23 55.09
N GLU A 21 -0.83 -29.58 55.09
CA GLU A 21 -0.05 -30.69 54.48
C GLU A 21 -0.55 -31.71 53.41
N ARG A 22 0.49 -32.26 52.74
CA ARG A 22 0.60 -33.34 51.73
C ARG A 22 0.53 -34.75 52.39
N PRO A 23 0.45 -35.92 51.68
CA PRO A 23 1.34 -36.27 50.55
C PRO A 23 0.84 -37.25 49.45
N GLU A 24 1.71 -37.39 48.41
CA GLU A 24 1.93 -38.56 47.54
C GLU A 24 0.76 -39.15 46.69
N SER A 25 0.95 -39.72 45.49
CA SER A 25 2.14 -39.95 44.66
C SER A 25 1.74 -40.15 43.19
N ALA A 26 2.61 -39.80 42.23
CA ALA A 26 2.60 -40.37 40.87
C ALA A 26 3.87 -39.98 40.09
N ARG A 27 4.84 -40.89 40.00
CA ARG A 27 6.00 -40.74 39.10
C ARG A 27 5.55 -40.94 37.65
N ARG A 28 5.92 -40.05 36.73
CA ARG A 28 6.12 -40.42 35.31
C ARG A 28 7.46 -39.91 34.82
N SER A 29 8.35 -40.87 34.59
CA SER A 29 9.71 -40.67 34.12
C SER A 29 9.74 -40.35 32.63
N TRP A 30 10.67 -39.47 32.26
CA TRP A 30 11.16 -39.35 30.89
C TRP A 30 11.56 -40.72 30.34
N ARG A 31 11.18 -41.02 29.09
CA ARG A 31 11.66 -42.20 28.38
C ARG A 31 12.32 -41.77 27.07
N SER A 32 13.64 -41.71 27.11
CA SER A 32 14.52 -41.63 25.95
C SER A 32 14.40 -42.92 25.12
N THR A 33 14.31 -42.80 23.80
CA THR A 33 14.39 -43.94 22.88
C THR A 33 15.63 -43.79 22.00
N SER A 34 16.73 -44.39 22.43
CA SER A 34 17.91 -44.63 21.61
C SER A 34 17.91 -46.09 21.15
N SER A 35 17.87 -46.33 19.85
CA SER A 35 18.06 -47.66 19.26
C SER A 35 19.50 -47.80 18.72
N SER A 36 20.23 -48.75 19.30
CA SER A 36 21.67 -49.01 19.07
C SER A 36 21.94 -49.87 17.81
N PRO A 37 23.20 -50.11 17.41
CA PRO A 37 23.55 -50.31 15.99
C PRO A 37 23.86 -51.76 15.58
N THR A 38 23.93 -52.00 14.26
CA THR A 38 24.41 -53.25 13.67
C THR A 38 25.86 -53.12 13.18
N ARG A 39 26.75 -53.89 13.81
CA ARG A 39 28.17 -54.11 13.46
C ARG A 39 28.30 -55.07 12.27
N TRP A 40 29.17 -54.79 11.28
CA TRP A 40 30.02 -55.73 10.50
C TRP A 40 31.04 -54.84 9.74
N SER A 41 32.33 -54.75 10.05
CA SER A 41 33.46 -55.71 9.87
C SER A 41 34.43 -55.19 8.78
N ALA A 42 35.74 -55.40 8.98
CA ALA A 42 36.81 -54.72 8.24
C ALA A 42 37.32 -55.50 7.01
N ALA A 43 37.94 -54.79 6.04
CA ALA A 43 39.00 -55.35 5.18
C ALA A 43 39.88 -54.26 4.51
N THR A 44 41.15 -54.61 4.33
CA THR A 44 42.34 -53.80 4.03
C THR A 44 42.62 -53.55 2.53
N ALA A 45 43.41 -52.50 2.24
CA ALA A 45 44.52 -52.45 1.25
C ALA A 45 44.35 -51.96 -0.22
N ARG A 46 45.14 -50.91 -0.52
CA ARG A 46 46.03 -50.63 -1.69
C ARG A 46 45.50 -50.44 -3.14
N GLY A 47 46.19 -49.50 -3.82
CA GLY A 47 46.18 -49.23 -5.27
C GLY A 47 45.42 -47.94 -5.61
N SER A 48 45.86 -46.98 -6.41
CA SER A 48 47.12 -46.61 -7.10
C SER A 48 46.80 -45.32 -7.90
N ALA A 49 47.79 -44.54 -8.34
CA ALA A 49 47.64 -43.22 -8.98
C ALA A 49 47.17 -43.30 -10.49
N PRO A 50 47.08 -42.22 -11.34
CA PRO A 50 47.66 -40.86 -11.21
C PRO A 50 46.90 -39.63 -11.79
N ARG A 51 47.56 -38.45 -11.64
CA ARG A 51 47.38 -37.13 -12.32
C ARG A 51 47.96 -37.18 -13.77
N PRO A 52 47.72 -36.23 -14.73
CA PRO A 52 48.04 -34.76 -14.71
C PRO A 52 46.93 -33.83 -15.32
N ARG A 53 46.84 -32.52 -15.06
CA ARG A 53 47.70 -31.33 -15.37
C ARG A 53 48.00 -31.11 -16.87
N CYS A 54 47.51 -29.99 -17.43
CA CYS A 54 47.91 -29.42 -18.72
C CYS A 54 48.43 -27.98 -18.54
N SER A 55 49.26 -27.52 -19.48
CA SER A 55 50.03 -26.27 -19.35
C SER A 55 50.43 -25.65 -20.70
N CYS A 56 50.51 -24.31 -20.74
CA CYS A 56 51.39 -23.47 -21.59
C CYS A 56 51.04 -23.15 -23.08
N CYS A 57 50.87 -21.84 -23.32
CA CYS A 57 51.57 -20.96 -24.31
C CYS A 57 51.08 -20.73 -25.78
N TRP A 58 51.36 -19.48 -26.22
CA TRP A 58 51.04 -18.75 -27.48
C TRP A 58 52.13 -18.90 -28.60
N PRO A 59 52.22 -18.14 -29.75
CA PRO A 59 51.37 -17.15 -30.49
C PRO A 59 51.17 -17.57 -32.00
N PRO A 60 51.35 -16.79 -33.13
CA PRO A 60 51.13 -15.36 -33.51
C PRO A 60 50.41 -15.07 -34.89
N ARG A 61 50.02 -13.80 -35.17
CA ARG A 61 49.90 -13.03 -36.47
C ARG A 61 49.19 -13.66 -37.72
N SER A 62 48.21 -13.02 -38.40
CA SER A 62 48.42 -11.84 -39.28
C SER A 62 47.19 -11.37 -40.13
N ARG A 63 47.19 -10.07 -40.51
CA ARG A 63 46.72 -9.36 -41.76
C ARG A 63 45.32 -9.53 -42.44
N THR A 64 44.61 -8.39 -42.51
CA THR A 64 43.90 -7.72 -43.66
C THR A 64 42.61 -8.23 -44.34
N SER A 65 41.69 -7.27 -44.52
CA SER A 65 40.71 -7.02 -45.61
C SER A 65 39.45 -7.91 -45.85
N ARG A 66 38.29 -7.23 -45.75
CA ARG A 66 36.98 -7.28 -46.47
C ARG A 66 36.82 -8.22 -47.71
N PRO A 67 35.59 -8.57 -48.17
CA PRO A 67 34.23 -8.27 -47.66
C PRO A 67 33.20 -9.46 -47.65
N CYS A 68 31.99 -9.18 -47.15
CA CYS A 68 30.67 -9.76 -47.51
C CYS A 68 30.53 -11.25 -47.89
N TRP A 69 29.91 -12.02 -46.99
CA TRP A 69 29.08 -13.19 -47.35
C TRP A 69 27.72 -13.10 -46.63
N TRP A 70 26.63 -13.33 -47.38
CA TRP A 70 25.29 -13.56 -46.82
C TRP A 70 25.12 -15.05 -46.51
N PRO A 71 24.37 -15.40 -45.44
CA PRO A 71 23.59 -16.62 -45.40
C PRO A 71 22.09 -16.31 -45.44
N SER A 72 21.42 -16.78 -46.49
CA SER A 72 19.95 -16.83 -46.56
C SER A 72 19.42 -17.88 -45.59
N GLY A 73 18.29 -17.61 -44.90
CA GLY A 73 17.59 -18.66 -44.14
C GLY A 73 16.91 -18.22 -42.85
N ALA A 74 16.01 -17.24 -42.90
CA ALA A 74 15.06 -16.98 -41.81
C ALA A 74 13.68 -16.62 -42.36
N THR A 75 12.67 -17.42 -42.04
CA THR A 75 11.29 -17.25 -42.51
C THR A 75 10.63 -16.09 -41.78
N VAL A 76 10.46 -14.95 -42.44
CA VAL A 76 9.72 -13.79 -41.91
C VAL A 76 8.29 -13.82 -42.44
N SER A 77 7.30 -13.86 -41.54
CA SER A 77 5.91 -13.64 -41.90
C SER A 77 5.65 -12.16 -42.15
N CYS A 78 5.65 -11.74 -43.41
CA CYS A 78 5.31 -10.36 -43.77
C CYS A 78 3.84 -10.06 -43.48
N SER A 79 3.59 -9.16 -42.53
CA SER A 79 2.30 -8.51 -42.35
C SER A 79 1.98 -7.60 -43.55
N ARG A 80 0.71 -7.65 -43.99
CA ARG A 80 0.20 -6.90 -45.15
C ARG A 80 0.35 -5.38 -44.95
N PRO A 81 0.68 -4.60 -46.01
CA PRO A 81 0.74 -3.15 -45.89
C PRO A 81 -0.65 -2.55 -45.61
N LEU A 82 -0.72 -1.68 -44.61
CA LEU A 82 -1.93 -0.97 -44.22
C LEU A 82 -2.27 0.09 -45.29
N ARG A 83 -3.26 -0.20 -46.14
CA ARG A 83 -3.76 0.76 -47.13
C ARG A 83 -4.51 1.87 -46.39
N ALA A 84 -3.97 3.07 -46.38
CA ALA A 84 -4.61 4.24 -45.77
C ALA A 84 -5.98 4.49 -46.45
N GLN A 85 -7.06 4.21 -45.72
CA GLN A 85 -8.42 4.61 -46.12
C GLN A 85 -8.71 5.96 -45.47
N LEU A 86 -8.73 7.01 -46.29
CA LEU A 86 -9.38 8.26 -45.95
C LEU A 86 -10.85 7.96 -45.62
N PRO A 87 -11.40 8.44 -44.48
CA PRO A 87 -12.82 8.32 -44.22
C PRO A 87 -13.57 9.21 -45.22
N ALA A 88 -14.25 8.60 -46.19
CA ALA A 88 -15.18 9.31 -47.05
C ALA A 88 -16.26 9.98 -46.18
N ALA A 89 -16.60 11.23 -46.51
CA ALA A 89 -17.60 12.02 -45.79
C ALA A 89 -19.01 11.43 -45.97
N GLY A 90 -19.34 10.42 -45.16
CA GLY A 90 -20.68 9.81 -45.07
C GLY A 90 -21.54 10.57 -44.07
N CYS A 91 -22.70 11.03 -44.52
CA CYS A 91 -23.65 11.87 -43.78
C CYS A 91 -23.81 11.52 -42.29
N ALA A 92 -23.69 12.54 -41.43
CA ALA A 92 -23.98 12.47 -40.01
C ALA A 92 -25.48 12.19 -39.74
N ARG A 93 -25.86 10.91 -39.75
CA ARG A 93 -26.95 10.41 -38.91
C ARG A 93 -26.34 9.80 -37.67
N ALA A 94 -26.16 10.64 -36.66
CA ALA A 94 -25.78 10.20 -35.32
C ALA A 94 -26.80 9.18 -34.82
N ARG A 95 -26.41 7.90 -34.81
CA ARG A 95 -27.20 6.83 -34.21
C ARG A 95 -27.09 6.95 -32.70
N LEU A 96 -28.08 7.61 -32.10
CA LEU A 96 -28.30 7.71 -30.65
C LEU A 96 -28.09 6.39 -29.87
N PRO A 97 -28.38 5.17 -30.39
CA PRO A 97 -28.13 3.94 -29.63
C PRO A 97 -26.67 3.66 -29.26
N ASP A 98 -25.70 4.05 -30.10
CA ASP A 98 -24.32 3.58 -29.96
C ASP A 98 -23.53 4.32 -28.85
N LEU A 99 -24.06 5.44 -28.35
CA LEU A 99 -23.54 6.17 -27.17
C LEU A 99 -24.07 5.64 -25.83
N LEU A 100 -25.08 4.76 -25.85
CA LEU A 100 -25.81 4.32 -24.66
C LEU A 100 -25.34 2.96 -24.12
N SER A 101 -24.84 2.09 -24.99
CA SER A 101 -24.31 0.77 -24.60
C SER A 101 -23.05 0.90 -23.71
N THR A 102 -22.21 1.90 -23.94
CA THR A 102 -21.02 2.20 -23.11
C THR A 102 -21.38 2.77 -21.74
N ALA A 103 -22.40 3.63 -21.65
CA ALA A 103 -22.80 4.29 -20.41
C ALA A 103 -23.55 3.35 -19.44
N LEU A 104 -24.46 2.51 -19.94
CA LEU A 104 -25.30 1.66 -19.08
C LEU A 104 -24.56 0.43 -18.51
N SER A 105 -23.47 0.01 -19.16
CA SER A 105 -22.80 -1.28 -18.87
C SER A 105 -21.64 -1.20 -17.88
N THR A 106 -21.09 -0.01 -17.63
CA THR A 106 -19.78 0.16 -16.96
C THR A 106 -19.84 0.83 -15.58
N ALA A 107 -20.87 1.62 -15.31
CA ALA A 107 -21.12 2.23 -14.00
C ALA A 107 -22.59 2.05 -13.61
N GLY A 108 -22.86 1.19 -12.63
CA GLY A 108 -24.21 0.97 -12.12
C GLY A 108 -24.85 2.25 -11.56
N PHE A 109 -26.18 2.25 -11.44
CA PHE A 109 -26.98 3.44 -11.10
C PHE A 109 -26.57 4.19 -9.82
N TRP A 110 -25.95 3.48 -8.86
CA TRP A 110 -25.42 4.05 -7.63
C TRP A 110 -23.89 4.01 -7.62
N LEU A 111 -23.26 5.20 -7.56
CA LEU A 111 -21.81 5.32 -7.43
C LEU A 111 -21.36 4.86 -6.03
N LYS A 112 -20.67 3.71 -5.95
CA LYS A 112 -20.28 3.09 -4.66
C LYS A 112 -18.92 3.55 -4.12
N ARG A 113 -18.01 3.95 -5.02
CA ARG A 113 -16.64 4.39 -4.71
C ARG A 113 -16.24 5.42 -5.75
N SER A 114 -15.43 6.38 -5.34
CA SER A 114 -14.85 7.40 -6.20
C SER A 114 -13.38 7.62 -5.77
N SER A 115 -12.60 8.30 -6.60
CA SER A 115 -11.19 8.58 -6.33
C SER A 115 -10.87 10.05 -6.64
N TYR A 116 -9.91 10.59 -5.90
CA TYR A 116 -9.36 11.93 -6.14
C TYR A 116 -7.85 11.91 -5.96
N GLU A 117 -7.18 12.86 -6.60
CA GLU A 117 -5.74 13.09 -6.42
C GLU A 117 -5.51 14.17 -5.35
N GLU A 118 -4.62 13.93 -4.40
CA GLU A 118 -4.19 14.91 -3.40
C GLU A 118 -2.73 14.70 -3.04
N GLN A 119 -1.95 15.78 -2.98
CA GLN A 119 -0.63 15.76 -2.35
C GLN A 119 -0.82 15.88 -0.84
N PRO A 120 -0.41 14.88 -0.04
CA PRO A 120 -0.57 14.89 1.40
C PRO A 120 0.35 15.93 2.07
N THR A 121 -0.12 16.50 3.18
CA THR A 121 0.73 17.29 4.06
C THR A 121 1.49 16.32 4.97
N VAL A 122 2.73 15.98 4.60
CA VAL A 122 3.61 15.09 5.39
C VAL A 122 4.61 15.92 6.17
N ARG A 123 4.87 15.53 7.43
CA ARG A 123 5.92 16.11 8.29
C ARG A 123 6.63 15.03 9.08
N PHE A 124 7.96 15.01 9.01
CA PHE A 124 8.77 14.09 9.79
C PHE A 124 8.65 14.40 11.30
N ARG A 125 8.27 13.40 12.09
CA ARG A 125 8.05 13.57 13.54
C ARG A 125 9.35 13.59 14.35
N HIS A 126 10.49 13.43 13.70
CA HIS A 126 11.79 13.29 14.37
C HIS A 126 11.82 12.15 15.40
N GLN A 127 11.02 11.11 15.18
CA GLN A 127 11.09 9.85 15.94
C GLN A 127 11.61 8.74 15.05
N VAL A 128 12.68 8.10 15.52
CA VAL A 128 13.46 7.07 14.82
C VAL A 128 13.64 5.89 15.76
N LEU A 129 13.48 4.67 15.23
CA LEU A 129 13.93 3.44 15.88
C LEU A 129 14.82 2.70 14.89
N PHE A 130 16.03 2.37 15.30
CA PHE A 130 17.09 1.83 14.46
C PHE A 130 17.75 0.62 15.11
N VAL A 131 17.94 -0.43 14.33
CA VAL A 131 18.68 -1.64 14.71
C VAL A 131 19.63 -2.02 13.57
N ALA A 132 20.92 -2.06 13.86
CA ALA A 132 21.94 -2.63 13.00
C ALA A 132 22.22 -4.08 13.42
N LEU A 133 22.15 -5.00 12.47
CA LEU A 133 22.52 -6.40 12.66
C LEU A 133 24.01 -6.54 12.36
N LEU A 134 24.77 -7.02 13.35
CA LEU A 134 26.21 -7.25 13.23
C LEU A 134 26.51 -8.69 12.78
N GLY A 135 27.73 -8.89 12.28
CA GLY A 135 28.40 -10.18 12.19
C GLY A 135 29.88 -10.03 12.52
N PRO A 136 30.63 -11.15 12.68
CA PRO A 136 30.21 -12.53 12.50
C PRO A 136 29.54 -13.17 13.75
N GLU A 137 29.47 -12.47 14.87
CA GLU A 137 28.89 -13.00 16.11
C GLU A 137 27.38 -13.27 15.98
N ARG A 138 26.94 -14.45 16.44
CA ARG A 138 25.53 -14.85 16.35
C ARG A 138 24.69 -14.04 17.32
N GLY A 139 23.84 -13.16 16.78
CA GLY A 139 22.95 -12.32 17.58
C GLY A 139 23.57 -11.01 18.05
N GLY A 140 24.75 -10.63 17.53
CA GLY A 140 25.26 -9.28 17.73
C GLY A 140 24.37 -8.25 17.03
N PHE A 141 23.92 -7.23 17.76
CA PHE A 141 23.19 -6.10 17.20
C PHE A 141 23.58 -4.81 17.92
N LEU A 142 23.43 -3.68 17.24
CA LEU A 142 23.47 -2.35 17.84
C LEU A 142 22.11 -1.70 17.65
N ALA A 143 21.57 -1.11 18.72
CA ALA A 143 20.26 -0.51 18.71
C ALA A 143 20.32 0.94 19.20
N TRP A 144 19.51 1.79 18.59
CA TRP A 144 19.32 3.16 19.02
C TRP A 144 17.94 3.68 18.62
N SER A 145 17.40 4.60 19.40
CA SER A 145 16.19 5.31 19.05
C SER A 145 16.20 6.73 19.61
N THR A 146 15.22 7.52 19.19
CA THR A 146 14.86 8.78 19.82
C THR A 146 14.06 8.60 21.12
N PHE A 147 13.71 7.37 21.50
CA PHE A 147 12.88 7.04 22.68
C PHE A 147 13.77 6.70 23.89
N PRO A 148 13.78 7.53 24.95
CA PRO A 148 14.67 7.30 26.10
C PRO A 148 14.35 6.02 26.89
N ALA A 149 13.13 5.51 26.82
CA ALA A 149 12.78 4.24 27.45
C ALA A 149 13.36 3.04 26.69
N PHE A 150 13.28 2.99 25.36
CA PHE A 150 13.96 1.98 24.55
C PHE A 150 15.48 1.98 24.79
N ASN A 151 16.11 3.15 24.74
CA ASN A 151 17.57 3.25 24.87
C ASN A 151 18.08 2.71 26.22
N ARG A 152 17.30 2.88 27.31
CA ARG A 152 17.60 2.31 28.64
C ARG A 152 17.50 0.79 28.70
N LEU A 153 16.72 0.17 27.80
CA LEU A 153 16.57 -1.29 27.73
C LEU A 153 17.70 -1.99 26.95
N GLN A 154 18.47 -1.26 26.14
CA GLN A 154 19.50 -1.86 25.27
C GLN A 154 20.82 -2.18 25.99
N GLY A 155 21.13 -1.47 27.07
CA GLY A 155 22.39 -1.64 27.82
C GLY A 155 23.61 -1.48 26.91
N ASP A 156 24.46 -2.50 26.88
CA ASP A 156 25.71 -2.52 26.11
C ASP A 156 25.51 -2.48 24.57
N HIS A 157 24.31 -2.82 24.08
CA HIS A 157 23.97 -2.73 22.66
C HIS A 157 23.61 -1.30 22.20
N LEU A 158 23.57 -0.32 23.12
CA LEU A 158 23.24 1.07 22.80
C LEU A 158 24.43 1.77 22.12
N ARG A 159 24.28 2.14 20.85
CA ARG A 159 25.25 2.98 20.14
C ARG A 159 24.58 4.24 19.59
N VAL A 160 24.93 5.41 20.12
CA VAL A 160 24.37 6.69 19.67
C VAL A 160 25.00 7.11 18.33
N PRO A 161 24.20 7.25 17.25
CA PRO A 161 24.66 7.75 15.97
C PRO A 161 24.51 9.27 15.87
N LEU A 162 25.20 9.89 14.91
CA LEU A 162 24.90 11.25 14.47
C LEU A 162 23.73 11.20 13.48
N VAL A 163 22.64 11.92 13.75
CA VAL A 163 21.48 12.00 12.86
C VAL A 163 21.32 13.42 12.34
N SER A 164 21.10 13.54 11.04
CA SER A 164 20.85 14.80 10.34
C SER A 164 19.67 14.64 9.40
N THR A 165 18.75 15.61 9.42
CA THR A 165 17.50 15.58 8.66
C THR A 165 17.21 16.92 8.02
N ARG A 166 16.75 16.89 6.77
CA ARG A 166 16.40 18.08 5.99
C ARG A 166 15.14 17.77 5.17
N GLU A 167 14.04 18.43 5.51
CA GLU A 167 12.85 18.47 4.64
C GLU A 167 13.08 19.53 3.54
N GLU A 168 12.64 19.24 2.32
CA GLU A 168 12.65 20.17 1.19
C GLU A 168 11.24 20.34 0.62
N ASP A 169 10.86 21.59 0.45
CA ASP A 169 9.78 22.07 -0.40
C ASP A 169 10.43 22.59 -1.70
N ARG A 170 10.15 21.96 -2.84
CA ARG A 170 10.80 22.28 -4.13
C ARG A 170 9.95 23.19 -5.00
N ASN A 171 8.62 23.15 -4.84
CA ASN A 171 7.68 23.96 -5.60
C ASN A 171 7.28 25.26 -4.88
N GLN A 172 7.66 25.41 -3.61
CA GLN A 172 7.36 26.52 -2.70
C GLN A 172 5.86 26.67 -2.39
N ASP A 173 5.11 25.57 -2.37
CA ASP A 173 3.66 25.58 -2.06
C ASP A 173 3.33 25.48 -0.56
N GLY A 174 4.35 25.28 0.29
CA GLY A 174 4.22 25.16 1.75
C GLY A 174 4.06 23.71 2.25
N LYS A 175 3.92 22.74 1.35
CA LYS A 175 4.04 21.31 1.65
C LYS A 175 5.49 20.87 1.43
N MET A 176 5.90 19.86 2.17
CA MET A 176 7.20 19.23 1.93
C MET A 176 7.05 18.20 0.80
N ASP A 177 8.03 18.15 -0.10
CA ASP A 177 8.12 17.19 -1.21
C ASP A 177 9.06 16.02 -0.89
N MET A 178 10.05 16.25 -0.03
CA MET A 178 11.15 15.31 0.19
C MET A 178 11.75 15.42 1.59
N LEU A 179 12.12 14.29 2.18
CA LEU A 179 13.01 14.19 3.34
C LEU A 179 14.35 13.59 2.90
N HIS A 180 15.42 14.33 3.17
CA HIS A 180 16.78 13.79 3.24
C HIS A 180 17.06 13.39 4.68
N PHE A 181 17.25 12.10 4.91
CA PHE A 181 17.61 11.53 6.20
C PHE A 181 19.01 10.92 6.10
N LYS A 182 19.93 11.36 6.97
CA LYS A 182 21.29 10.83 7.07
C LYS A 182 21.62 10.45 8.50
N LEU A 183 22.01 9.20 8.70
CA LEU A 183 22.44 8.63 9.99
C LEU A 183 23.85 8.08 9.86
N GLU A 184 24.76 8.49 10.74
CA GLU A 184 26.13 8.00 10.80
C GLU A 184 26.33 7.24 12.12
N LEU A 185 26.46 5.92 12.03
CA LEU A 185 26.67 5.04 13.16
C LEU A 185 28.18 4.86 13.40
N PRO A 186 28.75 5.38 14.51
CA PRO A 186 30.15 5.10 14.85
C PRO A 186 30.30 3.62 15.20
N LEU A 187 31.24 2.96 14.52
CA LEU A 187 31.53 1.53 14.67
C LEU A 187 32.98 1.30 15.08
N GLN A 188 33.20 0.27 15.88
CA GLN A 188 34.53 -0.23 16.20
C GLN A 188 35.11 -1.01 14.99
N SER A 189 36.44 -1.15 14.95
CA SER A 189 37.14 -1.88 13.87
C SER A 189 36.75 -3.37 13.77
N THR A 190 36.28 -3.95 14.86
CA THR A 190 35.77 -5.33 14.97
C THR A 190 34.29 -5.48 14.64
N GLU A 191 33.51 -4.40 14.65
CA GLU A 191 32.06 -4.42 14.41
C GLU A 191 31.78 -4.35 12.90
N HIS A 192 31.05 -5.33 12.35
CA HIS A 192 30.69 -5.36 10.93
C HIS A 192 29.17 -5.42 10.74
N VAL A 193 28.58 -4.39 10.12
CA VAL A 193 27.13 -4.34 9.87
C VAL A 193 26.79 -5.18 8.63
N LEU A 194 25.92 -6.18 8.82
CA LEU A 194 25.37 -7.04 7.76
C LEU A 194 23.95 -6.64 7.37
N GLY A 195 23.20 -6.01 8.27
CA GLY A 195 21.82 -5.61 8.00
C GLY A 195 21.37 -4.41 8.82
N VAL A 196 20.29 -3.80 8.37
CA VAL A 196 19.68 -2.60 8.93
C VAL A 196 18.17 -2.79 8.97
N GLN A 197 17.58 -2.43 10.11
CA GLN A 197 16.16 -2.19 10.29
C GLN A 197 16.00 -0.75 10.80
N LEU A 198 15.18 0.04 10.13
CA LEU A 198 14.96 1.45 10.42
C LEU A 198 13.46 1.76 10.31
N ILE A 199 12.89 2.26 11.40
CA ILE A 199 11.56 2.86 11.42
C ILE A 199 11.71 4.37 11.52
N LEU A 200 11.08 5.08 10.58
CA LEU A 200 10.88 6.52 10.59
C LEU A 200 9.39 6.82 10.75
N THR A 201 9.03 7.82 11.55
CA THR A 201 7.64 8.21 11.78
C THR A 201 7.32 9.59 11.25
N PHE A 202 6.09 9.76 10.76
CA PHE A 202 5.62 10.98 10.11
C PHE A 202 4.22 11.35 10.62
N SER A 203 3.91 12.64 10.65
CA SER A 203 2.54 13.12 10.64
C SER A 203 2.08 13.17 9.19
N TYR A 204 0.92 12.59 8.91
CA TYR A 204 0.36 12.53 7.56
C TYR A 204 -1.06 13.10 7.61
N GLN A 205 -1.34 14.09 6.76
CA GLN A 205 -2.65 14.75 6.71
C GLN A 205 -3.17 14.88 5.27
N LEU A 206 -4.47 14.66 5.11
CA LEU A 206 -5.25 14.93 3.90
C LEU A 206 -6.38 15.89 4.25
N HIS A 207 -6.80 16.73 3.30
CA HIS A 207 -7.78 17.79 3.53
C HIS A 207 -8.85 17.89 2.42
N ARG A 208 -8.65 17.29 1.23
CA ARG A 208 -9.49 17.60 0.05
C ARG A 208 -10.95 17.15 0.14
N MET A 209 -11.21 15.96 0.70
CA MET A 209 -12.57 15.42 0.88
C MET A 209 -12.91 15.27 2.37
N SER A 210 -12.15 14.44 3.09
CA SER A 210 -12.21 14.29 4.53
C SER A 210 -10.89 14.77 5.12
N THR A 211 -10.95 15.48 6.26
CA THR A 211 -9.78 15.85 7.03
C THR A 211 -9.26 14.61 7.75
N PHE A 212 -8.40 13.85 7.08
CA PHE A 212 -7.82 12.62 7.61
C PHE A 212 -6.44 12.91 8.20
N VAL A 213 -6.25 12.58 9.48
CA VAL A 213 -4.99 12.79 10.21
C VAL A 213 -4.53 11.47 10.82
N MET A 214 -3.31 11.06 10.48
CA MET A 214 -2.68 9.90 11.09
C MET A 214 -1.22 10.13 11.45
N GLN A 215 -0.71 9.35 12.40
CA GLN A 215 0.72 9.10 12.50
C GLN A 215 1.06 7.88 11.64
N SER A 216 1.90 8.11 10.64
CA SER A 216 2.33 7.11 9.67
C SER A 216 3.79 6.71 9.88
N MET A 217 4.21 5.68 9.15
CA MET A 217 5.50 5.01 9.30
C MET A 217 6.12 4.74 7.93
N ALA A 218 7.43 4.92 7.80
CA ALA A 218 8.23 4.24 6.80
C ALA A 218 9.07 3.16 7.52
N PHE A 219 8.94 1.92 7.08
CA PHE A 219 9.80 0.82 7.50
C PHE A 219 10.79 0.50 6.39
N LEU A 220 12.07 0.54 6.72
CA LEU A 220 13.17 0.15 5.85
C LEU A 220 13.87 -1.05 6.49
N GLN A 221 13.95 -2.15 5.74
CA GLN A 221 14.76 -3.30 6.10
C GLN A 221 15.65 -3.68 4.93
N SER A 222 16.93 -3.95 5.19
CA SER A 222 17.89 -4.42 4.19
C SER A 222 18.96 -5.27 4.86
N SER A 223 19.32 -6.40 4.25
CA SER A 223 20.29 -7.34 4.81
C SER A 223 21.12 -7.97 3.69
N PHE A 224 22.43 -7.99 3.87
CA PHE A 224 23.40 -8.45 2.88
C PHE A 224 24.42 -9.40 3.54
N ALA A 225 24.96 -10.33 2.76
CA ALA A 225 25.95 -11.29 3.25
C ALA A 225 27.36 -10.71 3.45
N VAL A 226 27.58 -9.43 3.11
CA VAL A 226 28.88 -8.77 3.11
C VAL A 226 28.82 -7.50 3.96
N PRO A 227 29.81 -7.24 4.84
CA PRO A 227 29.88 -6.01 5.64
C PRO A 227 29.72 -4.73 4.83
N GLY A 228 28.77 -3.89 5.22
CA GLY A 228 28.52 -2.59 4.60
C GLY A 228 29.39 -1.48 5.18
N SER A 229 29.69 -0.51 4.32
CA SER A 229 30.18 0.83 4.69
C SER A 229 29.06 1.86 4.63
N GLN A 230 28.17 1.76 3.65
CA GLN A 230 27.05 2.69 3.48
C GLN A 230 25.83 1.99 2.87
N LEU A 231 24.64 2.36 3.35
CA LEU A 231 23.35 2.05 2.77
C LEU A 231 22.76 3.32 2.16
N TYR A 232 22.51 3.32 0.85
CA TYR A 232 21.75 4.38 0.19
C TYR A 232 20.38 3.86 -0.23
N VAL A 233 19.32 4.60 0.08
CA VAL A 233 17.94 4.28 -0.29
C VAL A 233 17.27 5.53 -0.85
N ASN A 234 16.58 5.37 -1.98
CA ASN A 234 15.65 6.37 -2.51
C ASN A 234 14.32 5.66 -2.74
N GLY A 235 13.21 6.24 -2.28
CA GLY A 235 11.88 5.65 -2.38
C GLY A 235 10.77 6.66 -2.09
N GLU A 236 9.52 6.27 -2.31
CA GLU A 236 8.35 7.13 -2.14
C GLU A 236 7.49 6.68 -0.95
N LEU A 237 7.07 7.62 -0.10
CA LEU A 237 6.15 7.33 1.01
C LEU A 237 4.72 7.29 0.47
N ARG A 238 4.27 6.12 0.01
CA ARG A 238 2.96 5.94 -0.62
C ARG A 238 1.86 5.62 0.38
N LEU A 239 0.65 6.08 0.11
CA LEU A 239 -0.55 5.72 0.89
C LEU A 239 -1.10 4.35 0.44
N GLN A 240 -1.33 3.46 1.40
CA GLN A 240 -1.97 2.16 1.20
C GLN A 240 -3.33 2.14 1.92
N GLN A 241 -4.40 1.96 1.15
CA GLN A 241 -5.78 1.93 1.65
C GLN A 241 -6.39 0.54 1.47
N LYS A 242 -6.78 -0.10 2.58
CA LYS A 242 -7.65 -1.30 2.59
C LYS A 242 -9.13 -0.93 2.63
N GLN A 243 -9.45 0.21 3.27
CA GLN A 243 -10.79 0.78 3.35
C GLN A 243 -10.80 2.16 2.67
N PRO A 244 -11.82 2.49 1.86
CA PRO A 244 -12.00 3.86 1.35
C PRO A 244 -12.27 4.84 2.49
N LEU A 245 -11.83 6.09 2.31
CA LEU A 245 -12.10 7.19 3.24
C LEU A 245 -13.57 7.65 3.18
N SER A 246 -13.98 8.43 4.18
CA SER A 246 -15.26 9.15 4.14
C SER A 246 -15.22 10.26 3.08
N SER A 247 -16.37 10.63 2.49
CA SER A 247 -16.51 11.84 1.67
C SER A 247 -16.41 13.14 2.47
N GLY A 248 -16.36 13.10 3.80
CA GLY A 248 -16.28 14.28 4.64
C GLY A 248 -16.12 14.01 6.13
N GLY A 249 -15.90 15.07 6.90
CA GLY A 249 -15.67 15.03 8.34
C GLY A 249 -14.19 14.85 8.70
N LEU A 250 -13.92 14.89 10.01
CA LEU A 250 -12.61 14.69 10.62
C LEU A 250 -12.41 13.20 10.95
N ASP A 251 -11.38 12.58 10.40
CA ASP A 251 -10.96 11.22 10.73
C ASP A 251 -9.58 11.23 11.39
N VAL A 252 -9.59 11.03 12.72
CA VAL A 252 -8.40 10.99 13.58
C VAL A 252 -8.16 9.60 14.16
N ARG A 253 -8.80 8.54 13.62
CA ARG A 253 -8.73 7.17 14.16
C ARG A 253 -7.30 6.63 14.28
N TYR A 254 -6.39 7.10 13.43
CA TYR A 254 -4.98 6.71 13.42
C TYR A 254 -4.02 7.84 13.85
N ASN A 255 -4.54 8.91 14.48
CA ASN A 255 -3.74 9.97 15.12
C ASN A 255 -3.24 9.52 16.51
N VAL A 256 -2.62 8.33 16.56
CA VAL A 256 -2.06 7.71 17.75
C VAL A 256 -0.62 7.27 17.47
N SER A 257 0.24 7.36 18.48
CA SER A 257 1.67 7.05 18.35
C SER A 257 1.88 5.64 17.82
N VAL A 258 2.64 5.51 16.74
CA VAL A 258 2.97 4.20 16.13
C VAL A 258 3.87 3.37 17.06
N ILE A 259 4.74 4.03 17.83
CA ILE A 259 5.61 3.42 18.84
C ILE A 259 5.29 4.11 20.17
N ASN A 260 5.03 3.32 21.23
CA ASN A 260 4.75 3.85 22.56
C ASN A 260 6.06 4.22 23.29
N GLY A 261 6.63 5.37 22.95
CA GLY A 261 7.92 5.84 23.48
C GLY A 261 8.02 6.08 24.99
N THR A 262 6.91 5.97 25.73
CA THR A 262 6.86 6.07 27.20
C THR A 262 6.76 4.71 27.89
N SER A 263 6.54 3.61 27.16
CA SER A 263 6.42 2.28 27.76
C SER A 263 7.74 1.82 28.39
N PRO A 264 7.73 1.20 29.58
CA PRO A 264 8.90 0.55 30.15
C PRO A 264 9.13 -0.87 29.61
N PHE A 265 8.21 -1.44 28.83
CA PHE A 265 8.26 -2.84 28.41
C PHE A 265 8.96 -3.01 27.06
N ALA A 266 9.91 -3.94 26.98
CA ALA A 266 10.63 -4.24 25.75
C ALA A 266 9.71 -4.71 24.60
N TYR A 267 8.58 -5.35 24.93
CA TYR A 267 7.58 -5.82 23.96
C TYR A 267 6.98 -4.69 23.10
N ASP A 268 6.79 -3.50 23.68
CA ASP A 268 6.22 -2.35 22.95
C ASP A 268 7.21 -1.71 21.96
N TYR A 269 8.47 -2.16 21.99
CA TYR A 269 9.51 -1.76 21.05
C TYR A 269 9.96 -2.88 20.10
N ASP A 270 9.37 -4.08 20.19
CA ASP A 270 9.67 -5.13 19.25
C ASP A 270 9.20 -4.73 17.84
N LEU A 271 10.14 -4.76 16.89
CA LEU A 271 9.90 -4.46 15.49
C LEU A 271 8.81 -5.35 14.91
N THR A 272 8.72 -6.63 15.30
CA THR A 272 7.70 -7.53 14.74
C THR A 272 6.29 -7.12 15.19
N HIS A 273 6.12 -6.83 16.48
CA HIS A 273 4.87 -6.34 17.05
C HIS A 273 4.48 -4.96 16.49
N ILE A 274 5.41 -4.00 16.40
CA ILE A 274 5.16 -2.67 15.83
C ILE A 274 4.71 -2.77 14.37
N VAL A 275 5.41 -3.55 13.54
CA VAL A 275 5.06 -3.69 12.11
C VAL A 275 3.74 -4.42 11.94
N ALA A 276 3.46 -5.47 12.72
CA ALA A 276 2.18 -6.18 12.69
C ALA A 276 1.01 -5.26 13.07
N ALA A 277 1.07 -4.61 14.23
CA ALA A 277 0.02 -3.70 14.72
C ALA A 277 -0.19 -2.48 13.78
N TYR A 278 0.87 -2.04 13.09
CA TYR A 278 0.73 -1.02 12.04
C TYR A 278 0.07 -1.58 10.77
N GLN A 279 0.45 -2.77 10.32
CA GLN A 279 -0.13 -3.43 9.15
C GLN A 279 -1.59 -3.85 9.37
N GLU A 280 -2.06 -4.06 10.59
CA GLU A 280 -3.48 -4.34 10.87
C GLU A 280 -4.42 -3.16 10.55
N ARG A 281 -3.90 -1.93 10.51
CA ARG A 281 -4.68 -0.73 10.19
C ARG A 281 -5.29 -0.80 8.78
N ASN A 282 -6.43 -0.16 8.60
CA ASN A 282 -7.11 -0.07 7.30
C ASN A 282 -6.51 0.99 6.37
N VAL A 283 -5.73 1.93 6.92
CA VAL A 283 -4.98 2.95 6.18
C VAL A 283 -3.59 3.04 6.78
N THR A 284 -2.58 2.89 5.93
CA THR A 284 -1.15 2.89 6.27
C THR A 284 -0.38 3.67 5.21
N THR A 285 0.85 4.09 5.51
CA THR A 285 1.86 4.36 4.48
C THR A 285 2.86 3.23 4.36
N ILE A 286 3.37 3.02 3.15
CA ILE A 286 4.48 2.10 2.84
C ILE A 286 5.57 2.86 2.08
N LEU A 287 6.82 2.44 2.23
CA LEU A 287 7.92 2.94 1.39
C LEU A 287 7.92 2.10 0.10
N MET A 288 7.47 2.69 -1.01
CA MET A 288 7.50 2.04 -2.32
C MET A 288 8.77 2.37 -3.09
N ASP A 289 9.14 1.42 -3.94
CA ASP A 289 10.37 1.41 -4.73
C ASP A 289 11.67 1.76 -3.96
N PRO A 290 11.87 1.32 -2.69
CA PRO A 290 13.17 1.42 -2.06
C PRO A 290 14.13 0.50 -2.81
N HIS A 291 15.03 1.10 -3.58
CA HIS A 291 16.11 0.38 -4.25
C HIS A 291 17.38 0.54 -3.38
N PRO A 292 17.63 -0.36 -2.39
CA PRO A 292 18.78 -0.24 -1.50
C PRO A 292 20.08 -0.51 -2.26
N ILE A 293 20.96 0.48 -2.29
CA ILE A 293 22.33 0.36 -2.79
C ILE A 293 23.23 0.13 -1.58
N TRP A 294 23.87 -1.04 -1.55
CA TRP A 294 24.81 -1.43 -0.50
C TRP A 294 26.25 -1.20 -0.97
N LEU A 295 26.95 -0.30 -0.30
CA LEU A 295 28.35 0.04 -0.58
C LEU A 295 29.25 -0.65 0.44
N VAL A 296 30.31 -1.29 -0.05
CA VAL A 296 31.30 -2.05 0.74
C VAL A 296 32.64 -1.30 0.79
N GLY A 297 33.56 -1.75 1.64
CA GLY A 297 34.91 -1.15 1.76
C GLY A 297 35.01 -0.04 2.81
N ARG A 298 34.56 -0.33 4.05
CA ARG A 298 34.69 0.60 5.19
C ARG A 298 36.15 0.71 5.63
N ALA A 299 36.62 1.91 5.95
CA ALA A 299 37.85 2.07 6.72
C ALA A 299 37.64 1.65 8.19
N ALA A 300 38.71 1.24 8.87
CA ALA A 300 38.62 0.61 10.20
C ALA A 300 37.84 1.46 11.24
N GLU A 301 38.02 2.78 11.22
CA GLU A 301 37.38 3.73 12.16
C GLU A 301 36.28 4.59 11.51
N ALA A 302 35.95 4.37 10.24
CA ALA A 302 34.88 5.13 9.58
C ALA A 302 33.50 4.67 10.08
N PRO A 303 32.54 5.60 10.29
CA PRO A 303 31.18 5.26 10.66
C PRO A 303 30.47 4.54 9.50
N PHE A 304 29.45 3.75 9.82
CA PHE A 304 28.51 3.24 8.83
C PHE A 304 27.44 4.28 8.54
N VAL A 305 27.26 4.63 7.26
CA VAL A 305 26.39 5.74 6.85
C VAL A 305 25.10 5.22 6.21
N ILE A 306 23.95 5.69 6.67
CA ILE A 306 22.66 5.49 6.02
C ILE A 306 22.24 6.82 5.41
N ASN A 307 22.03 6.84 4.10
CA ASN A 307 21.49 7.96 3.36
C ASN A 307 20.13 7.54 2.77
N ALA A 308 19.04 8.01 3.34
CA ALA A 308 17.68 7.72 2.88
C ALA A 308 17.03 9.00 2.33
N VAL A 309 16.59 8.95 1.07
CA VAL A 309 15.82 9.99 0.40
C VAL A 309 14.39 9.49 0.25
N ILE A 310 13.45 10.13 0.95
CA ILE A 310 12.04 9.75 0.97
C ILE A 310 11.23 10.86 0.31
N ARG A 311 10.47 10.52 -0.73
CA ARG A 311 9.63 11.46 -1.48
C ARG A 311 8.18 11.42 -1.01
N TYR A 312 7.48 12.54 -1.13
CA TYR A 312 6.07 12.69 -0.78
C TYR A 312 5.26 13.00 -2.06
N PRO A 313 4.91 11.96 -2.85
CA PRO A 313 4.23 12.14 -4.14
C PRO A 313 2.75 12.48 -3.98
N VAL A 314 2.10 12.80 -5.10
CA VAL A 314 0.64 12.91 -5.19
C VAL A 314 0.01 11.52 -5.07
N GLU A 315 -1.03 11.41 -4.25
CA GLU A 315 -1.74 10.17 -3.98
C GLU A 315 -3.14 10.13 -4.60
N VAL A 316 -3.49 8.97 -5.17
CA VAL A 316 -4.85 8.67 -5.63
C VAL A 316 -5.62 8.06 -4.46
N CYS A 317 -6.36 8.89 -3.74
CA CYS A 317 -7.14 8.48 -2.57
C CYS A 317 -8.54 8.00 -2.98
N THR A 318 -8.95 6.85 -2.48
CA THR A 318 -10.32 6.32 -2.65
C THR A 318 -11.24 6.72 -1.51
N TYR A 319 -12.49 7.03 -1.83
CA TYR A 319 -13.51 7.44 -0.85
C TYR A 319 -14.90 6.91 -1.18
N LEU A 320 -15.78 6.94 -0.18
CA LEU A 320 -17.21 6.63 -0.29
C LEU A 320 -17.98 7.92 -0.65
N PRO A 321 -18.66 7.99 -1.80
CA PRO A 321 -19.44 9.16 -2.21
C PRO A 321 -20.52 9.57 -1.22
N GLY A 322 -20.73 10.88 -1.09
CA GLY A 322 -21.80 11.43 -0.24
C GLY A 322 -23.19 11.24 -0.85
N PHE A 323 -24.25 11.37 -0.04
CA PHE A 323 -25.64 11.27 -0.49
C PHE A 323 -25.97 12.17 -1.70
N TRP A 324 -25.57 13.45 -1.63
CA TRP A 324 -25.79 14.41 -2.71
C TRP A 324 -24.97 14.12 -3.98
N GLU A 325 -23.78 13.52 -3.82
CA GLU A 325 -22.96 13.08 -4.96
C GLU A 325 -23.61 11.88 -5.66
N MET A 326 -24.09 10.90 -4.88
CA MET A 326 -24.85 9.76 -5.42
C MET A 326 -26.12 10.23 -6.16
N ILE A 327 -26.88 11.18 -5.59
CA ILE A 327 -28.06 11.77 -6.26
C ILE A 327 -27.69 12.47 -7.56
N LYS A 328 -26.61 13.27 -7.59
CA LYS A 328 -26.15 13.96 -8.80
C LYS A 328 -25.92 12.99 -9.95
N PHE A 329 -25.23 11.87 -9.70
CA PHE A 329 -24.98 10.85 -10.73
C PHE A 329 -26.25 10.07 -11.10
N ALA A 330 -27.06 9.67 -10.12
CA ALA A 330 -28.33 8.98 -10.34
C ALA A 330 -29.31 9.81 -11.19
N TRP A 331 -29.39 11.14 -10.95
CA TRP A 331 -30.24 12.06 -11.71
C TRP A 331 -29.83 12.14 -13.19
N ILE A 332 -28.53 12.22 -13.47
CA ILE A 332 -28.02 12.26 -14.86
C ILE A 332 -28.42 10.98 -15.61
N GLN A 333 -28.23 9.81 -14.99
CA GLN A 333 -28.66 8.53 -15.58
C GLN A 333 -30.19 8.47 -15.76
N TYR A 334 -30.96 8.92 -14.77
CA TYR A 334 -32.42 8.95 -14.82
C TYR A 334 -32.94 9.80 -15.98
N VAL A 335 -32.43 11.03 -16.16
CA VAL A 335 -32.82 11.92 -17.26
C VAL A 335 -32.45 11.32 -18.63
N SER A 336 -31.26 10.73 -18.76
CA SER A 336 -30.86 10.04 -19.99
C SER A 336 -31.82 8.91 -20.38
N ILE A 337 -32.24 8.11 -19.40
CA ILE A 337 -33.21 7.02 -19.60
C ILE A 337 -34.61 7.58 -19.91
N LEU A 338 -35.06 8.60 -19.17
CA LEU A 338 -36.37 9.23 -19.33
C LEU A 338 -36.57 9.80 -20.74
N LEU A 339 -35.58 10.49 -21.31
CA LEU A 339 -35.67 11.04 -22.67
C LEU A 339 -35.85 9.96 -23.74
N ILE A 340 -35.20 8.80 -23.58
CA ILE A 340 -35.37 7.65 -24.48
C ILE A 340 -36.78 7.09 -24.33
N PHE A 341 -37.26 6.89 -23.10
CA PHE A 341 -38.62 6.42 -22.87
C PHE A 341 -39.65 7.37 -23.47
N LEU A 342 -39.54 8.68 -23.27
CA LEU A 342 -40.45 9.67 -23.87
C LEU A 342 -40.42 9.59 -25.42
N TRP A 343 -39.24 9.48 -26.03
CA TRP A 343 -39.11 9.31 -27.48
C TRP A 343 -39.74 8.01 -28.00
N VAL A 344 -39.53 6.88 -27.31
CA VAL A 344 -40.15 5.59 -27.65
C VAL A 344 -41.67 5.65 -27.46
N PHE A 345 -42.15 6.19 -26.35
CA PHE A 345 -43.58 6.35 -26.08
C PHE A 345 -44.25 7.27 -27.11
N GLU A 346 -43.61 8.35 -27.56
CA GLU A 346 -44.12 9.16 -28.68
C GLU A 346 -44.23 8.38 -29.99
N ARG A 347 -43.29 7.47 -30.27
CA ARG A 347 -43.32 6.63 -31.48
C ARG A 347 -44.44 5.58 -31.40
N ILE A 348 -44.58 4.91 -30.25
CA ILE A 348 -45.69 3.97 -29.99
C ILE A 348 -47.03 4.70 -30.05
N LYS A 349 -47.15 5.86 -29.39
CA LYS A 349 -48.36 6.71 -29.41
C LYS A 349 -48.75 7.06 -30.84
N ARG A 350 -47.81 7.58 -31.65
CA ARG A 350 -48.05 7.89 -33.06
C ARG A 350 -48.48 6.66 -33.86
N PHE A 351 -47.82 5.51 -33.68
CA PHE A 351 -48.18 4.25 -34.34
C PHE A 351 -49.60 3.78 -33.98
N VAL A 352 -49.98 3.80 -32.70
CA VAL A 352 -51.30 3.38 -32.21
C VAL A 352 -52.42 4.26 -32.79
N PHE A 353 -52.22 5.59 -32.79
CA PHE A 353 -53.21 6.53 -33.33
C PHE A 353 -53.27 6.52 -34.86
N GLN A 354 -52.15 6.32 -35.56
CA GLN A 354 -52.13 6.23 -37.04
C GLN A 354 -52.79 4.95 -37.55
N ASN A 355 -52.60 3.82 -36.86
CA ASN A 355 -53.15 2.53 -37.27
C ASN A 355 -54.53 2.21 -36.63
N GLN A 356 -55.17 3.18 -35.97
CA GLN A 356 -56.49 3.03 -35.32
C GLN A 356 -56.64 1.78 -34.43
N VAL A 357 -55.56 1.37 -33.75
CA VAL A 357 -55.53 0.16 -32.89
C VAL A 357 -56.45 0.32 -31.67
N VAL A 358 -56.82 1.56 -31.34
CA VAL A 358 -57.83 1.92 -30.34
C VAL A 358 -58.90 2.75 -31.03
N THR A 359 -60.16 2.58 -30.65
CA THR A 359 -61.30 3.36 -31.15
C THR A 359 -61.12 4.84 -30.83
N THR A 360 -60.92 5.64 -31.87
CA THR A 360 -60.77 7.10 -31.79
C THR A 360 -61.99 7.81 -32.37
N ILE A 361 -62.65 8.65 -31.58
CA ILE A 361 -63.72 9.52 -32.06
C ILE A 361 -63.09 10.84 -32.53
N PRO A 362 -63.14 11.20 -33.82
CA PRO A 362 -62.65 12.48 -34.28
C PRO A 362 -63.60 13.59 -33.80
N VAL A 363 -63.12 14.43 -32.88
CA VAL A 363 -63.83 15.68 -32.52
C VAL A 363 -63.67 16.64 -33.69
N ALA A 364 -64.74 16.82 -34.46
CA ALA A 364 -64.77 17.82 -35.52
C ALA A 364 -64.63 19.22 -34.92
N VAL A 365 -63.58 19.95 -35.29
CA VAL A 365 -63.42 21.36 -34.93
C VAL A 365 -64.44 22.15 -35.74
N MET A 366 -65.53 22.56 -35.08
CA MET A 366 -66.51 23.48 -35.65
C MET A 366 -65.81 24.81 -36.00
N PRO A 367 -65.96 25.34 -37.22
CA PRO A 367 -65.44 26.66 -37.53
C PRO A 367 -66.21 27.72 -36.75
N GLN A 368 -65.53 28.54 -35.96
CA GLN A 368 -66.11 29.78 -35.43
C GLN A 368 -66.27 30.76 -36.60
N GLY A 369 -67.49 30.81 -37.15
CA GLY A 369 -67.87 31.65 -38.29
C GLY A 369 -69.29 32.16 -38.16
N GLU A 370 -69.41 33.33 -37.53
CA GLU A 370 -70.40 34.40 -37.76
C GLU A 370 -71.83 34.04 -38.20
N THR A 371 -72.81 34.43 -37.38
CA THR A 371 -73.99 35.22 -37.83
C THR A 371 -74.77 35.75 -36.61
N TYR A 372 -74.32 36.88 -36.04
CA TYR A 372 -75.23 37.71 -35.25
C TYR A 372 -76.10 38.48 -36.25
N LYS A 373 -77.39 38.19 -36.30
CA LYS A 373 -78.34 39.01 -37.07
C LYS A 373 -78.65 40.26 -36.26
N GLU A 374 -78.20 41.41 -36.74
CA GLU A 374 -78.78 42.68 -36.32
C GLU A 374 -80.25 42.72 -36.72
N HIS A 375 -81.13 43.02 -35.76
CA HIS A 375 -82.51 43.39 -36.04
C HIS A 375 -82.58 44.91 -36.15
N LEU A 376 -83.00 45.39 -37.32
CA LEU A 376 -83.23 46.80 -37.61
C LEU A 376 -84.70 46.99 -37.99
N SER A 377 -85.34 48.00 -37.38
CA SER A 377 -86.78 48.36 -37.43
C SER A 377 -87.67 47.64 -36.41
#